data_AF-A0A0L0MHF9-F1
#
_entry.id   AF-A0A0L0MHF9-F1
#
_cell.length_a   1.000
_cell.length_b   1.000
_cell.length_c   1.000
_cell.angle_alpha   90.00
_cell.angle_beta   90.00
_cell.angle_gamma   90.00
#
_symmetry.space_group_name_H-M   'P 1'
#
loop_
_entity.id
_entity.type
_entity.pdbx_description
1 polymer ?
#
loop_
_entity_poly.entity_id
_entity_poly.type
_entity_poly.pdbx_seq_one_letter_code
_entity_poly.pdbx_strand_id
1 'polypeptide(L)'
;MNILRTLPRREAPARLATFFLCAALLACPAIRAQAQTFLSNARAAGLVTSVVLDDFHTAQAGGSYVFSYDRNETDDTLTAKLVRWFSGKEPGALRMHPGEKQTLFNFYWAACMMPPNSPCFAAMTRDGCQDQLSTWIARASDDDPRFVDAYESARKPLGLPPLGR
;
A
#
# COMPACT_ATOMS: atom_id res chain seq x y z
N MET A 1 -58.99 43.15 -49.90
CA MET A 1 -59.07 42.45 -51.20
C MET A 1 -59.30 40.96 -50.95
N ASN A 2 -60.44 40.50 -51.48
CA ASN A 2 -60.91 39.13 -51.76
C ASN A 2 -59.86 37.99 -51.71
N ILE A 3 -60.06 36.89 -50.94
CA ILE A 3 -60.99 35.74 -51.08
C ILE A 3 -60.35 34.54 -51.81
N LEU A 4 -60.30 33.41 -51.07
CA LEU A 4 -60.39 31.98 -51.43
C LEU A 4 -59.37 31.36 -52.42
N ARG A 5 -58.73 30.27 -51.96
CA ARG A 5 -59.03 28.91 -52.46
C ARG A 5 -58.54 27.81 -51.51
N THR A 6 -59.20 26.66 -51.63
CA THR A 6 -59.51 25.65 -50.62
C THR A 6 -58.88 24.29 -50.96
N LEU A 7 -58.46 23.54 -49.91
CA LEU A 7 -58.47 22.04 -49.74
C LEU A 7 -57.58 21.14 -50.64
N PRO A 8 -57.37 19.83 -50.34
CA PRO A 8 -57.82 18.98 -49.18
C PRO A 8 -56.66 18.24 -48.44
N ARG A 9 -56.78 17.99 -47.12
CA ARG A 9 -57.28 16.77 -46.44
C ARG A 9 -56.76 15.44 -47.02
N ARG A 10 -55.76 14.82 -46.37
CA ARG A 10 -55.56 13.37 -46.37
C ARG A 10 -55.33 12.86 -44.96
N GLU A 11 -56.18 11.91 -44.63
CA GLU A 11 -56.25 11.14 -43.40
C GLU A 11 -55.07 10.18 -43.32
N ALA A 12 -54.51 10.00 -42.13
CA ALA A 12 -53.58 8.91 -41.83
C ALA A 12 -54.19 8.02 -40.75
N PRO A 13 -54.30 6.69 -40.98
CA PRO A 13 -54.97 5.77 -40.07
C PRO A 13 -54.09 5.33 -38.90
N ALA A 14 -54.79 5.01 -37.82
CA ALA A 14 -54.33 4.35 -36.61
C ALA A 14 -53.62 3.01 -36.87
N ARG A 15 -52.52 2.76 -36.15
CA ARG A 15 -52.06 1.42 -35.70
C ARG A 15 -51.36 1.61 -34.36
N LEU A 16 -52.03 1.28 -33.26
CA LEU A 16 -51.95 0.02 -32.53
C LEU A 16 -50.62 -0.19 -31.80
N ALA A 17 -50.76 -0.23 -30.48
CA ALA A 17 -49.75 -0.46 -29.47
C ALA A 17 -48.90 -1.71 -29.74
N THR A 18 -47.62 -1.64 -29.36
CA THR A 18 -46.84 -2.82 -29.00
C THR A 18 -45.97 -2.44 -27.81
N PHE A 19 -46.36 -2.97 -26.65
CA PHE A 19 -45.54 -3.08 -25.46
C PHE A 19 -44.25 -3.84 -25.82
N PHE A 20 -43.10 -3.18 -25.76
CA PHE A 20 -41.82 -3.87 -25.66
C PHE A 20 -41.28 -3.73 -24.23
N LEU A 21 -41.55 -4.79 -23.48
CA LEU A 21 -40.99 -5.10 -22.18
C LEU A 21 -39.49 -5.40 -22.37
N CYS A 22 -38.62 -4.38 -22.33
CA CYS A 22 -37.18 -4.61 -22.32
C CYS A 22 -36.71 -4.99 -20.91
N ALA A 23 -36.94 -6.26 -20.56
CA ALA A 23 -36.14 -6.96 -19.56
C ALA A 23 -34.80 -7.36 -20.22
N ALA A 24 -33.73 -6.62 -19.94
CA ALA A 24 -32.39 -7.02 -20.37
C ALA A 24 -31.33 -6.56 -19.34
N LEU A 25 -31.01 -7.49 -18.45
CA LEU A 25 -29.66 -7.81 -17.95
C LEU A 25 -28.84 -6.64 -17.38
N LEU A 26 -29.01 -6.45 -16.07
CA LEU A 26 -28.00 -5.89 -15.16
C LEU A 26 -26.71 -6.74 -15.22
N ALA A 27 -25.89 -6.51 -16.24
CA ALA A 27 -24.49 -6.93 -16.24
C ALA A 27 -23.73 -5.96 -15.35
N CYS A 28 -23.64 -6.23 -14.05
CA CYS A 28 -22.60 -5.63 -13.22
C CYS A 28 -21.26 -6.12 -13.76
N PRO A 29 -20.37 -5.26 -14.31
CA PRO A 29 -18.98 -5.63 -14.36
C PRO A 29 -18.55 -5.72 -12.89
N ALA A 30 -18.45 -6.95 -12.38
CA ALA A 30 -17.68 -7.20 -11.18
C ALA A 30 -16.25 -6.75 -11.51
N ILE A 31 -15.94 -5.49 -11.18
CA ILE A 31 -14.59 -5.00 -11.07
C ILE A 31 -13.98 -5.90 -10.02
N ARG A 32 -13.35 -6.99 -10.47
CA ARG A 32 -12.44 -7.75 -9.63
C ARG A 32 -11.36 -6.74 -9.27
N ALA A 33 -11.47 -6.16 -8.08
CA ALA A 33 -10.36 -5.52 -7.43
C ALA A 33 -9.26 -6.58 -7.39
N GLN A 34 -8.36 -6.52 -8.37
CA GLN A 34 -7.16 -7.32 -8.36
C GLN A 34 -6.43 -6.84 -7.13
N ALA A 35 -6.40 -7.66 -6.09
CA ALA A 35 -5.60 -7.39 -4.90
C ALA A 35 -4.19 -7.10 -5.42
N GLN A 36 -3.73 -5.84 -5.34
CA GLN A 36 -2.37 -5.50 -5.70
C GLN A 36 -1.48 -6.43 -4.87
N THR A 37 -0.73 -7.29 -5.56
CA THR A 37 0.23 -8.15 -4.90
C THR A 37 1.31 -7.25 -4.32
N PHE A 38 1.59 -7.39 -3.03
CA PHE A 38 2.70 -6.67 -2.43
C PHE A 38 3.99 -7.06 -3.16
N LEU A 39 4.63 -6.06 -3.79
CA LEU A 39 5.91 -6.22 -4.45
C LEU A 39 6.99 -5.59 -3.57
N SER A 40 7.84 -6.46 -3.02
CA SER A 40 8.93 -6.02 -2.17
C SER A 40 10.02 -5.31 -2.97
N ASN A 41 10.46 -4.15 -2.49
CA ASN A 41 11.66 -3.49 -2.94
C ASN A 41 12.86 -4.07 -2.16
N ALA A 42 13.62 -4.94 -2.83
CA ALA A 42 14.73 -5.68 -2.20
C ALA A 42 15.77 -4.76 -1.54
N ARG A 43 16.01 -3.57 -2.12
CA ARG A 43 16.98 -2.62 -1.58
C ARG A 43 16.48 -1.96 -0.30
N ALA A 44 15.22 -1.53 -0.30
CA ALA A 44 14.58 -0.98 0.89
C ALA A 44 14.48 -2.05 2.00
N ALA A 45 14.08 -3.27 1.65
CA ALA A 45 14.03 -4.39 2.59
C ALA A 45 15.43 -4.70 3.18
N GLY A 46 16.49 -4.65 2.37
CA GLY A 46 17.87 -4.84 2.83
C GLY A 46 18.33 -3.74 3.79
N LEU A 47 18.02 -2.47 3.49
CA LEU A 47 18.31 -1.35 4.38
C LEU A 47 17.57 -1.51 5.72
N VAL A 48 16.28 -1.77 5.69
CA VAL A 48 15.48 -1.95 6.91
C VAL A 48 15.93 -3.17 7.70
N THR A 49 16.34 -4.25 7.04
CA THR A 49 16.95 -5.40 7.71
C THR A 49 18.21 -4.99 8.46
N SER A 50 19.06 -4.14 7.85
CA SER A 50 20.25 -3.60 8.51
C SER A 50 19.90 -2.74 9.73
N VAL A 51 18.86 -1.90 9.64
CA VAL A 51 18.36 -1.09 10.78
C VAL A 51 17.91 -2.00 11.93
N VAL A 52 17.12 -3.04 11.62
CA VAL A 52 16.60 -3.95 12.65
C VAL A 52 17.71 -4.79 13.28
N LEU A 53 18.75 -5.14 12.54
CA LEU A 53 19.93 -5.85 13.08
C LEU A 53 20.76 -4.94 13.98
N ASP A 54 20.93 -3.66 13.63
CA ASP A 54 21.63 -2.69 14.48
C ASP A 54 20.87 -2.41 15.80
N ASP A 55 19.55 -2.26 15.72
CA ASP A 55 18.68 -2.16 16.92
C ASP A 55 18.75 -3.44 17.78
N PHE A 56 18.83 -4.61 17.12
CA PHE A 56 18.98 -5.89 17.80
C PHE A 56 20.32 -6.01 18.53
N HIS A 57 21.42 -5.64 17.88
CA HIS A 57 22.75 -5.63 18.51
C HIS A 57 22.82 -4.62 19.65
N THR A 58 22.17 -3.47 19.50
CA THR A 58 22.03 -2.48 20.58
C THR A 58 21.27 -3.06 21.77
N ALA A 59 20.16 -3.77 21.54
CA ALA A 59 19.41 -4.46 22.57
C ALA A 59 20.25 -5.52 23.30
N GLN A 60 21.02 -6.32 22.55
CA GLN A 60 21.92 -7.34 23.12
C GLN A 60 23.03 -6.72 23.99
N ALA A 61 23.51 -5.53 23.64
CA ALA A 61 24.49 -4.78 24.42
C ALA A 61 23.88 -4.10 25.66
N GLY A 62 22.57 -4.24 25.91
CA GLY A 62 21.87 -3.58 27.02
C GLY A 62 21.54 -2.11 26.77
N GLY A 63 21.62 -1.65 25.51
CA GLY A 63 21.22 -0.32 25.10
C GLY A 63 19.70 -0.16 24.97
N SER A 64 19.27 1.07 24.64
CA SER A 64 17.87 1.34 24.28
C SER A 64 17.59 0.87 22.87
N TYR A 65 16.45 0.21 22.67
CA TYR A 65 16.05 -0.37 21.39
C TYR A 65 14.57 -0.06 21.08
N VAL A 66 14.20 -0.16 19.81
CA VAL A 66 12.88 0.18 19.28
C VAL A 66 11.99 -1.05 19.15
N PHE A 67 12.56 -2.20 18.76
CA PHE A 67 11.81 -3.41 18.45
C PHE A 67 11.97 -4.49 19.52
N SER A 68 10.91 -5.25 19.76
CA SER A 68 10.93 -6.39 20.66
C SER A 68 11.49 -7.63 19.94
N TYR A 69 12.42 -8.32 20.61
CA TYR A 69 13.09 -9.50 20.09
C TYR A 69 12.80 -10.74 20.94
N ASP A 70 12.74 -11.92 20.28
CA ASP A 70 12.67 -13.19 20.99
C ASP A 70 13.95 -13.42 21.81
N ARG A 71 13.84 -14.06 22.99
CA ARG A 71 15.00 -14.31 23.87
C ARG A 71 16.14 -15.08 23.19
N ASN A 72 15.79 -15.99 22.27
CA ASN A 72 16.74 -16.84 21.55
C ASN A 72 16.90 -16.40 20.08
N GLU A 73 16.55 -15.15 19.77
CA GLU A 73 16.77 -14.58 18.44
C GLU A 73 18.27 -14.51 18.13
N THR A 74 18.63 -14.75 16.87
CA THR A 74 19.96 -14.51 16.30
C THR A 74 19.82 -13.68 15.02
N ASP A 75 20.93 -13.14 14.51
CA ASP A 75 20.96 -12.43 13.23
C ASP A 75 20.33 -13.25 12.10
N ASP A 76 20.65 -14.54 12.02
CA ASP A 76 20.13 -15.46 10.99
C ASP A 76 18.63 -15.67 11.13
N THR A 77 18.13 -15.91 12.35
CA THR A 77 16.70 -16.16 12.57
C THR A 77 15.88 -14.89 12.33
N LEU A 78 16.40 -13.73 12.75
CA LEU A 78 15.79 -12.42 12.56
C LEU A 78 15.74 -12.05 11.07
N THR A 79 16.86 -12.19 10.36
CA THR A 79 16.95 -11.96 8.91
C THR A 79 15.97 -12.86 8.16
N ALA A 80 15.91 -14.15 8.50
CA ALA A 80 14.97 -15.07 7.86
C ALA A 80 13.51 -14.70 8.13
N LYS A 81 13.16 -14.26 9.35
CA LYS A 81 11.82 -13.77 9.69
C LYS A 81 11.46 -12.52 8.88
N LEU A 82 12.38 -11.56 8.75
CA LEU A 82 12.20 -10.34 7.96
C LEU A 82 12.02 -10.64 6.47
N VAL A 83 12.85 -11.52 5.89
CA VAL A 83 12.72 -11.93 4.48
C VAL A 83 11.36 -12.58 4.21
N ARG A 84 10.92 -13.50 5.07
CA ARG A 84 9.60 -14.14 4.94
C ARG A 84 8.46 -13.13 5.11
N TRP A 85 8.57 -12.20 6.05
CA TRP A 85 7.58 -11.16 6.25
C TRP A 85 7.49 -10.21 5.05
N PHE A 86 8.62 -9.67 4.57
CA PHE A 86 8.70 -8.85 3.36
C PHE A 86 8.39 -9.60 2.07
N SER A 87 8.18 -10.92 2.08
CA SER A 87 7.63 -11.62 0.91
C SER A 87 6.16 -11.28 0.66
N GLY A 88 5.45 -10.74 1.67
CA GLY A 88 4.01 -10.51 1.63
C GLY A 88 3.16 -11.79 1.65
N LYS A 89 3.78 -12.97 1.74
CA LYS A 89 3.11 -14.28 1.76
C LYS A 89 2.98 -14.86 3.16
N GLU A 90 3.84 -14.42 4.08
CA GLU A 90 3.89 -14.91 5.47
C GLU A 90 3.78 -13.76 6.47
N PRO A 91 2.60 -13.10 6.59
CA PRO A 91 2.41 -11.97 7.51
C PRO A 91 2.67 -12.31 8.99
N GLY A 92 2.59 -13.60 9.35
CA GLY A 92 2.88 -14.13 10.68
C GLY A 92 4.35 -14.50 10.93
N ALA A 93 5.23 -14.40 9.92
CA ALA A 93 6.64 -14.78 10.06
C ALA A 93 7.41 -13.89 11.05
N LEU A 94 7.02 -12.61 11.14
CA LEU A 94 7.58 -11.65 12.09
C LEU A 94 6.62 -11.47 13.27
N ARG A 95 7.08 -11.87 14.46
CA ARG A 95 6.32 -11.77 15.72
C ARG A 95 6.73 -10.48 16.45
N MET A 96 6.04 -9.40 16.10
CA MET A 96 6.19 -8.08 16.71
C MET A 96 4.80 -7.54 17.07
N HIS A 97 4.73 -6.62 18.03
CA HIS A 97 3.52 -5.89 18.36
C HIS A 97 3.00 -5.15 17.11
N PRO A 98 1.68 -4.98 16.93
CA PRO A 98 1.15 -4.31 15.73
C PRO A 98 1.76 -2.93 15.46
N GLY A 99 1.99 -2.14 16.52
CA GLY A 99 2.64 -0.82 16.41
C GLY A 99 4.09 -0.90 15.91
N GLU A 100 4.84 -1.93 16.30
CA GLU A 100 6.20 -2.16 15.81
C GLU A 100 6.23 -2.53 14.33
N LYS A 101 5.26 -3.33 13.87
CA LYS A 101 5.11 -3.63 12.43
C LYS A 101 4.78 -2.39 11.62
N GLN A 102 3.95 -1.49 12.16
CA GLN A 102 3.66 -0.20 11.54
C GLN A 102 4.92 0.68 11.48
N THR A 103 5.68 0.78 12.58
CA THR A 103 6.98 1.47 12.60
C THR A 103 7.94 0.90 11.56
N LEU A 104 8.06 -0.42 11.48
CA LEU A 104 8.92 -1.11 10.53
C LEU A 104 8.51 -0.84 9.06
N PHE A 105 7.20 -0.84 8.79
CA PHE A 105 6.69 -0.47 7.48
C PHE A 105 6.99 1.00 7.15
N ASN A 106 6.95 1.90 8.14
CA ASN A 106 7.30 3.29 7.96
C ASN A 106 8.77 3.46 7.50
N PHE A 107 9.70 2.77 8.16
CA PHE A 107 11.09 2.70 7.71
C PHE A 107 11.23 2.13 6.29
N TYR A 108 10.48 1.08 5.96
CA TYR A 108 10.50 0.45 4.64
C TYR A 108 9.99 1.39 3.54
N TRP A 109 8.88 2.07 3.79
CA TRP A 109 8.33 3.04 2.85
C TRP A 109 9.29 4.21 2.65
N ALA A 110 9.84 4.75 3.75
CA ALA A 110 10.83 5.82 3.66
C ALA A 110 12.04 5.41 2.82
N ALA A 111 12.55 4.20 3.02
CA ALA A 111 13.62 3.62 2.21
C ALA A 111 13.23 3.43 0.73
N CYS A 112 11.96 3.10 0.43
CA CYS A 112 11.48 3.00 -0.96
C CYS A 112 11.46 4.37 -1.68
N MET A 113 11.29 5.46 -0.94
CA MET A 113 11.23 6.81 -1.49
C MET A 113 12.60 7.46 -1.69
N MET A 114 13.66 6.85 -1.15
CA MET A 114 15.02 7.36 -1.30
C MET A 114 15.51 7.27 -2.76
N PRO A 115 16.34 8.23 -3.21
CA PRO A 115 17.01 8.13 -4.50
C PRO A 115 17.83 6.83 -4.63
N PRO A 116 17.93 6.22 -5.82
CA PRO A 116 18.67 4.98 -6.02
C PRO A 116 20.17 5.06 -5.66
N ASN A 117 20.75 6.25 -5.63
CA ASN A 117 22.13 6.53 -5.24
C ASN A 117 22.26 7.04 -3.80
N SER A 118 21.23 6.88 -2.97
CA SER A 118 21.28 7.29 -1.56
C SER A 118 22.46 6.62 -0.83
N PRO A 119 23.21 7.37 -0.01
CA PRO A 119 24.29 6.82 0.81
C PRO A 119 23.80 5.75 1.80
N CYS A 120 22.51 5.79 2.19
CA CYS A 120 21.92 4.79 3.08
C CYS A 120 22.06 3.36 2.57
N PHE A 121 21.99 3.17 1.25
CA PHE A 121 22.07 1.83 0.67
C PHE A 121 23.49 1.26 0.66
N ALA A 122 24.50 2.06 0.96
CA ALA A 122 25.88 1.60 1.11
C ALA A 122 26.22 1.31 2.57
N ALA A 123 25.89 2.22 3.49
CA ALA A 123 25.98 1.99 4.93
C ALA A 123 25.14 3.03 5.68
N MET A 124 24.49 2.60 6.78
CA MET A 124 23.65 3.49 7.61
C MET A 124 24.45 4.58 8.31
N THR A 125 25.73 4.33 8.59
CA THR A 125 26.66 5.28 9.22
C THR A 125 27.20 6.34 8.27
N ARG A 126 26.85 6.29 6.97
CA ARG A 126 27.29 7.32 6.03
C ARG A 126 26.58 8.63 6.27
N ASP A 127 27.36 9.70 6.18
CA ASP A 127 26.88 11.07 6.23
C ASP A 127 25.67 11.29 5.30
N GLY A 128 24.65 11.94 5.85
CA GLY A 128 23.41 12.23 5.15
C GLY A 128 22.42 11.07 5.03
N CYS A 129 22.76 9.85 5.47
CA CYS A 129 21.77 8.77 5.49
C CYS A 129 20.63 9.06 6.47
N GLN A 130 20.96 9.37 7.72
CA GLN A 130 19.99 9.65 8.76
C GLN A 130 19.07 10.84 8.39
N ASP A 131 19.62 11.88 7.78
CA ASP A 131 18.87 13.04 7.31
C ASP A 131 17.88 12.68 6.20
N GLN A 132 18.29 11.86 5.24
CA GLN A 132 17.40 11.38 4.18
C GLN A 132 16.30 10.47 4.74
N LEU A 133 16.64 9.55 5.64
CA LEU A 133 15.68 8.63 6.24
C LEU A 133 14.65 9.38 7.09
N SER A 134 15.11 10.27 7.96
CA SER A 134 14.23 11.10 8.80
C SER A 134 13.32 12.01 7.98
N THR A 135 13.81 12.60 6.90
CA THR A 135 12.99 13.43 5.98
C THR A 135 11.81 12.64 5.42
N TRP A 136 12.03 11.40 5.00
CA TRP A 136 10.95 10.57 4.46
C TRP A 136 10.03 10.02 5.55
N ILE A 137 10.56 9.66 6.72
CA ILE A 137 9.73 9.25 7.86
C ILE A 137 8.78 10.38 8.29
N ALA A 138 9.26 11.63 8.35
CA ALA A 138 8.43 12.78 8.69
C ALA A 138 7.24 12.93 7.73
N ARG A 139 7.47 12.73 6.42
CA ARG A 139 6.38 12.77 5.43
C ARG A 139 5.32 11.69 5.64
N ALA A 140 5.73 10.49 6.05
CA ALA A 140 4.77 9.44 6.38
C ALA A 140 3.94 9.80 7.62
N SER A 141 4.54 10.48 8.60
CA SER A 141 3.83 11.00 9.78
C SER A 141 2.88 12.15 9.43
N ASP A 142 3.15 12.90 8.37
CA ASP A 142 2.29 13.98 7.86
C ASP A 142 1.22 13.48 6.86
N ASP A 143 0.84 12.20 6.94
CA ASP A 143 -0.16 11.55 6.08
C ASP A 143 0.09 11.73 4.57
N ASP A 144 1.37 11.62 4.11
CA ASP A 144 1.68 11.63 2.67
C ASP A 144 0.76 10.61 1.95
N PRO A 145 -0.05 11.04 0.95
CA PRO A 145 -1.01 10.13 0.31
C PRO A 145 -0.37 8.86 -0.26
N ARG A 146 0.90 8.96 -0.70
CA ARG A 146 1.66 7.80 -1.20
C ARG A 146 2.03 6.83 -0.09
N PHE A 147 2.20 7.30 1.14
CA PHE A 147 2.36 6.43 2.31
C PHE A 147 1.05 5.73 2.62
N VAL A 148 -0.07 6.46 2.71
CA VAL A 148 -1.38 5.90 3.02
C VAL A 148 -1.77 4.81 2.01
N ASP A 149 -1.63 5.09 0.71
CA ASP A 149 -1.93 4.12 -0.35
C ASP A 149 -1.04 2.87 -0.27
N ALA A 150 0.27 3.07 -0.05
CA ALA A 150 1.20 1.96 0.10
C ALA A 150 0.88 1.13 1.34
N TYR A 151 0.57 1.78 2.47
CA TYR A 151 0.21 1.14 3.73
C TYR A 151 -1.04 0.28 3.58
N GLU A 152 -2.11 0.85 3.01
CA GLU A 152 -3.36 0.14 2.79
C GLU A 152 -3.18 -1.06 1.85
N SER A 153 -2.35 -0.93 0.81
CA SER A 153 -2.02 -2.06 -0.08
C SER A 153 -1.22 -3.16 0.63
N ALA A 154 -0.39 -2.79 1.61
CA ALA A 154 0.49 -3.70 2.35
C ALA A 154 -0.16 -4.28 3.62
N ARG A 155 -1.31 -3.74 4.08
CA ARG A 155 -1.97 -4.16 5.32
C ARG A 155 -2.20 -5.65 5.41
N LYS A 156 -2.88 -6.24 4.44
CA LYS A 156 -3.17 -7.68 4.44
C LYS A 156 -1.90 -8.52 4.18
N PRO A 157 -1.07 -8.22 3.17
CA PRO A 157 0.16 -8.97 2.90
C PRO A 157 1.16 -9.02 4.07
N LEU A 158 1.27 -7.93 4.83
CA LEU A 158 2.22 -7.81 5.94
C LEU A 158 1.57 -7.94 7.32
N GLY A 159 0.25 -8.09 7.40
CA GLY A 159 -0.47 -8.17 8.67
C GLY A 159 -0.32 -6.89 9.50
N LEU A 160 -0.39 -5.73 8.87
CA LEU A 160 -0.30 -4.42 9.53
C LEU A 160 -1.65 -4.07 10.21
N PRO A 161 -1.63 -3.36 11.35
CA PRO A 161 -2.85 -2.82 11.93
C PRO A 161 -3.49 -1.78 11.00
N PRO A 162 -4.78 -1.44 11.16
CA PRO A 162 -5.35 -0.26 10.51
C PRO A 162 -4.64 1.01 11.00
N LEU A 163 -4.50 2.02 10.12
CA LEU A 163 -4.08 3.35 10.57
C LEU A 163 -5.13 3.88 11.55
N GLY A 164 -4.68 4.26 12.75
CA GLY A 164 -5.53 5.00 13.68
C GLY A 164 -5.77 6.39 13.12
N ARG A 165 -7.04 6.74 12.89
CA ARG A 165 -7.44 8.14 12.67
C ARG A 165 -7.88 8.74 13.99
#